data_AF-A0A9P5RYH0-F1
#
_entry.id   AF-A0A9P5RYH0-F1
#
_cell.length_a   1.000
_cell.length_b   1.000
_cell.length_c   1.000
_cell.angle_alpha   90.00
_cell.angle_beta   90.00
_cell.angle_gamma   90.00
#
_symmetry.space_group_name_H-M   'P 1'
#
loop_
_entity.id
_entity.type
_entity.pdbx_description
1 polymer ?
#
loop_
_entity_poly.entity_id
_entity_poly.type
_entity_poly.pdbx_seq_one_letter_code
_entity_poly.pdbx_strand_id
1 'polypeptide(L)'
;MNRNGNANSLPFHFGTTSSSQSRSNRPPLVSNNSSTSIPTAISRRINPLKFILLLALCAFSLLVLSRPFSSSSTDNGHPIISTDEPVADRKDSTPSDQQLEREHFVQQILESRKSAYSFDDFSEQGLLLPQNEHLLPATAILLGWKRIDTLKMLVSYLVRYPYIKEIIIWNNNKDIQLSKRDFDLNSNSAGAAGFGPLPELQVYNAAENLRDFAKYMSCSLAKYEYCYFQDDDWLNTHMDALYTNFLTSPNLIHTNTLPLIQMEHRRWTFTNEDYNMHAGFSWMGTGSYLPREKARRLLEQRGNTTLAKDRFKVIDMYFSIWTNQYPYQLVNYLTPLDQKNDWGTERVSDHWGVVFRNMLDAADRLYSILLTNFEVTNKDPFARQEEEPYIRDRHTRSPCFNDKCLFMTSLDPFPDPKEVVFKGDLRTIDEQDAKFLELDYPTAEFWKTFAYVHAVDNDPYTCWHSFKVPQAGDSFGLRFVKPTALNRLTITSSKALTSLEGQITVLASDHRGIHWFPFAHTMTLDISCPSTALLPEGVLHQIKVELDVDLEKSLEICGMDAGGMVL
;
A
#
# COMPACT_ATOMS: atom_id res chain seq x y z
N MET A 1 -18.69 12.18 -27.61
CA MET A 1 -17.54 12.39 -26.71
C MET A 1 -17.53 11.22 -25.74
N ASN A 2 -16.72 10.22 -26.11
CA ASN A 2 -16.66 8.88 -25.55
C ASN A 2 -15.26 8.68 -24.95
N ARG A 3 -15.16 8.26 -23.68
CA ARG A 3 -14.47 7.02 -23.26
C ARG A 3 -14.38 6.94 -21.72
N ASN A 4 -15.39 6.29 -21.14
CA ASN A 4 -15.16 5.41 -19.98
C ASN A 4 -14.36 4.21 -20.48
N GLY A 5 -13.10 4.10 -20.04
CA GLY A 5 -12.31 2.88 -20.04
C GLY A 5 -12.18 2.44 -18.59
N ASN A 6 -13.27 1.90 -18.04
CA ASN A 6 -13.29 1.40 -16.68
C ASN A 6 -12.66 0.00 -16.68
N ALA A 7 -11.32 -0.06 -16.70
CA ALA A 7 -10.55 -1.30 -16.54
C ALA A 7 -10.25 -1.62 -15.05
N ASN A 8 -10.91 -0.92 -14.11
CA ASN A 8 -10.72 -1.11 -12.68
C ASN A 8 -11.82 -1.93 -11.99
N SER A 9 -12.66 -2.66 -12.74
CA SER A 9 -13.51 -3.70 -12.15
C SER A 9 -12.71 -4.99 -11.95
N LEU A 10 -11.77 -4.98 -11.01
CA LEU A 10 -11.44 -6.22 -10.29
C LEU A 10 -12.70 -6.63 -9.51
N PRO A 11 -13.00 -7.93 -9.36
CA PRO A 11 -14.22 -8.39 -8.70
C PRO A 11 -14.06 -8.29 -7.17
N PHE A 12 -13.81 -7.09 -6.65
CA PHE A 12 -13.89 -6.80 -5.23
C PHE A 12 -15.34 -6.44 -4.90
N HIS A 13 -16.22 -7.44 -4.93
CA HIS A 13 -17.51 -7.31 -4.26
C HIS A 13 -17.27 -7.48 -2.76
N PHE A 14 -17.14 -6.36 -2.05
CA PHE A 14 -17.22 -6.32 -0.58
C PHE A 14 -18.69 -6.49 -0.17
N GLY A 15 -19.17 -7.73 -0.25
CA GLY A 15 -20.51 -8.10 0.21
C GLY A 15 -20.42 -8.69 1.61
N THR A 16 -20.96 -8.00 2.61
CA THR A 16 -21.28 -8.58 3.91
C THR A 16 -22.48 -9.52 3.74
N THR A 17 -22.25 -10.83 3.63
CA THR A 17 -23.33 -11.82 3.76
C THR A 17 -22.97 -12.86 4.79
N SER A 18 -23.56 -12.72 5.97
CA SER A 18 -23.55 -13.72 7.03
C SER A 18 -24.61 -14.78 6.76
N SER A 19 -24.25 -16.06 6.84
CA SER A 19 -25.22 -17.13 7.05
C SER A 19 -24.63 -18.18 7.97
N SER A 20 -25.05 -18.14 9.23
CA SER A 20 -24.75 -19.15 10.25
C SER A 20 -25.66 -20.37 10.07
N GLN A 21 -25.10 -21.55 9.86
CA GLN A 21 -25.76 -22.81 10.21
C GLN A 21 -24.82 -23.67 11.04
N SER A 22 -25.13 -23.78 12.34
CA SER A 22 -24.49 -24.68 13.26
C SER A 22 -25.11 -26.07 13.14
N ARG A 23 -24.28 -27.10 13.03
CA ARG A 23 -24.67 -28.49 13.32
C ARG A 23 -23.77 -29.06 14.40
N SER A 24 -24.41 -29.34 15.53
CA SER A 24 -23.87 -30.06 16.67
C SER A 24 -23.61 -31.54 16.33
N ASN A 25 -22.55 -32.12 16.91
CA ASN A 25 -22.60 -33.51 17.38
C ASN A 25 -21.62 -33.74 18.54
N ARG A 26 -22.08 -34.57 19.48
CA ARG A 26 -21.58 -34.83 20.84
C ARG A 26 -20.32 -35.72 20.92
N PRO A 27 -19.65 -35.77 22.09
CA PRO A 27 -18.40 -36.50 22.36
C PRO A 27 -18.62 -37.83 23.11
N PRO A 28 -17.53 -38.52 23.52
CA PRO A 28 -17.44 -39.00 24.91
C PRO A 28 -16.05 -38.82 25.57
N LEU A 29 -16.04 -38.31 26.82
CA LEU A 29 -15.66 -38.97 28.10
C LEU A 29 -14.17 -39.29 28.31
N VAL A 30 -13.54 -38.65 29.32
CA VAL A 30 -12.90 -39.29 30.51
C VAL A 30 -12.79 -38.25 31.65
N SER A 31 -13.00 -38.74 32.87
CA SER A 31 -13.07 -38.09 34.18
C SER A 31 -11.74 -37.57 34.76
N ASN A 32 -11.80 -36.53 35.61
CA ASN A 32 -11.44 -36.66 37.03
C ASN A 32 -11.76 -35.41 37.88
N ASN A 33 -12.02 -35.70 39.16
CA ASN A 33 -12.58 -34.86 40.21
C ASN A 33 -11.73 -33.64 40.60
N SER A 34 -12.40 -32.53 40.94
CA SER A 34 -12.32 -31.96 42.29
C SER A 34 -13.38 -30.85 42.50
N SER A 35 -13.94 -30.88 43.69
CA SER A 35 -15.05 -30.09 44.22
C SER A 35 -14.69 -28.63 44.49
N THR A 36 -15.62 -27.69 44.22
CA THR A 36 -16.21 -26.79 45.25
C THR A 36 -17.25 -25.79 44.67
N SER A 37 -18.41 -25.74 45.36
CA SER A 37 -19.42 -24.66 45.48
C SER A 37 -20.02 -23.96 44.26
N ILE A 38 -21.31 -24.23 44.06
CA ILE A 38 -22.28 -23.55 43.18
C ILE A 38 -22.87 -22.31 43.90
N PRO A 39 -23.02 -21.16 43.22
CA PRO A 39 -24.09 -20.20 43.51
C PRO A 39 -25.27 -20.35 42.53
N THR A 40 -26.45 -20.25 43.10
CA THR A 40 -27.79 -20.39 42.51
C THR A 40 -28.09 -19.42 41.37
N ALA A 41 -28.72 -19.94 40.30
CA ALA A 41 -29.22 -19.22 39.15
C ALA A 41 -30.42 -18.31 39.49
N ILE A 42 -30.36 -17.06 39.05
CA ILE A 42 -31.47 -16.09 39.09
C ILE A 42 -32.28 -16.24 37.81
N SER A 43 -33.51 -16.76 37.95
CA SER A 43 -34.52 -16.77 36.90
C SER A 43 -35.12 -15.38 36.72
N ARG A 44 -34.77 -14.67 35.63
CA ARG A 44 -35.48 -13.45 35.20
C ARG A 44 -36.62 -13.84 34.27
N ARG A 45 -37.85 -13.82 34.79
CA ARG A 45 -39.07 -13.87 33.98
C ARG A 45 -39.16 -12.63 33.09
N ILE A 46 -39.18 -12.84 31.78
CA ILE A 46 -39.42 -11.79 30.78
C ILE A 46 -40.92 -11.46 30.79
N ASN A 47 -41.24 -10.18 30.89
CA ASN A 47 -42.61 -9.67 30.95
C ASN A 47 -43.27 -9.80 29.55
N PRO A 48 -44.37 -10.56 29.40
CA PRO A 48 -45.00 -10.85 28.10
C PRO A 48 -45.48 -9.59 27.36
N LEU A 49 -45.70 -8.48 28.07
CA LEU A 49 -46.07 -7.20 27.45
C LEU A 49 -44.96 -6.62 26.56
N LYS A 50 -43.68 -6.85 26.90
CA LYS A 50 -42.54 -6.36 26.11
C LYS A 50 -42.31 -7.18 24.84
N PHE A 51 -42.69 -8.45 24.85
CA PHE A 51 -42.59 -9.34 23.69
C PHE A 51 -43.68 -9.05 22.65
N ILE A 52 -44.89 -8.70 23.11
CA ILE A 52 -46.00 -8.28 22.24
C ILE A 52 -45.72 -6.91 21.59
N LEU A 53 -45.09 -5.98 22.32
CA LEU A 53 -44.68 -4.68 21.75
C LEU A 53 -43.60 -4.83 20.66
N LEU A 54 -42.65 -5.76 20.84
CA LEU A 54 -41.64 -6.06 19.82
C LEU A 54 -42.25 -6.68 18.55
N LEU A 55 -43.22 -7.58 18.71
CA LEU A 55 -43.94 -8.18 17.57
C LEU A 55 -44.80 -7.16 16.81
N ALA A 56 -45.41 -6.19 17.51
CA ALA A 56 -46.18 -5.12 16.89
C ALA A 56 -45.30 -4.15 16.07
N LEU A 57 -44.08 -3.84 16.55
CA LEU A 57 -43.11 -2.99 15.84
C LEU A 57 -42.53 -3.67 14.59
N CYS A 58 -42.32 -4.99 14.63
CA CYS A 58 -41.92 -5.76 13.45
C CYS A 58 -43.03 -5.84 12.39
N ALA A 59 -44.30 -5.94 12.79
CA ALA A 59 -45.43 -5.96 11.86
C ALA A 59 -45.67 -4.58 11.19
N PHE A 60 -45.41 -3.47 11.89
CA PHE A 60 -45.54 -2.13 11.32
C PHE A 60 -44.43 -1.82 10.28
N SER A 61 -43.23 -2.37 10.49
CA SER A 61 -42.10 -2.19 9.57
C SER A 61 -42.28 -2.94 8.23
N LEU A 62 -43.00 -4.06 8.24
CA LEU A 62 -43.31 -4.85 7.03
C LEU A 62 -44.44 -4.22 6.17
N LEU A 63 -45.28 -3.35 6.74
CA LEU A 63 -46.35 -2.66 6.02
C LEU A 63 -45.89 -1.34 5.35
N VAL A 64 -44.75 -0.77 5.75
CA VAL A 64 -44.19 0.45 5.15
C VAL A 64 -43.36 0.15 3.89
N LEU A 65 -42.88 -1.08 3.72
CA LEU A 65 -42.08 -1.51 2.57
C LEU A 65 -42.90 -2.11 1.40
N SER A 66 -44.22 -2.11 1.48
CA SER A 66 -45.12 -2.61 0.44
C SER A 66 -46.05 -1.51 -0.07
N ARG A 67 -45.49 -0.53 -0.80
CA ARG A 67 -46.28 0.31 -1.71
C ARG A 67 -45.69 0.29 -3.12
N PRO A 68 -46.47 -0.05 -4.15
CA PRO A 68 -46.04 0.09 -5.53
C PRO A 68 -46.04 1.56 -5.92
N PHE A 69 -44.95 2.00 -6.56
CA PHE A 69 -44.87 3.32 -7.18
C PHE A 69 -45.85 3.40 -8.35
N SER A 70 -46.93 4.16 -8.18
CA SER A 70 -47.82 4.59 -9.25
C SER A 70 -47.28 5.88 -9.88
N SER A 71 -47.02 5.83 -11.18
CA SER A 71 -46.76 7.00 -12.02
C SER A 71 -47.98 7.91 -12.09
N SER A 72 -47.80 9.20 -11.83
CA SER A 72 -48.72 10.24 -12.31
C SER A 72 -47.95 11.36 -12.98
N SER A 73 -48.20 11.50 -14.27
CA SER A 73 -47.88 12.61 -15.14
C SER A 73 -48.44 13.94 -14.63
N THR A 74 -47.65 15.00 -14.70
CA THR A 74 -48.16 16.32 -15.07
C THR A 74 -47.17 17.05 -15.97
N ASP A 75 -47.76 17.44 -17.09
CA ASP A 75 -47.28 18.17 -18.24
C ASP A 75 -46.93 19.63 -17.89
N ASN A 76 -45.89 20.17 -18.52
CA ASN A 76 -45.76 21.59 -18.88
C ASN A 76 -44.51 21.74 -19.78
N GLY A 77 -44.78 21.94 -21.06
CA GLY A 77 -43.78 21.93 -22.12
C GLY A 77 -42.94 23.20 -22.28
N HIS A 78 -41.79 23.02 -22.93
CA HIS A 78 -41.27 23.89 -23.97
C HIS A 78 -40.38 23.07 -24.93
N PRO A 79 -40.35 23.39 -26.23
CA PRO A 79 -39.81 22.50 -27.26
C PRO A 79 -38.31 22.74 -27.44
N ILE A 80 -37.50 21.70 -27.33
CA ILE A 80 -36.13 21.69 -27.87
C ILE A 80 -36.03 20.49 -28.81
N ILE A 81 -35.68 20.82 -30.06
CA ILE A 81 -35.54 19.93 -31.20
C ILE A 81 -34.43 18.91 -30.89
N SER A 82 -34.81 17.63 -30.75
CA SER A 82 -33.89 16.50 -30.74
C SER A 82 -33.61 16.09 -32.18
N THR A 83 -32.35 16.19 -32.60
CA THR A 83 -31.82 15.41 -33.72
C THR A 83 -31.27 14.11 -33.16
N ASP A 84 -32.09 13.06 -33.20
CA ASP A 84 -31.67 11.69 -32.91
C ASP A 84 -30.76 11.18 -34.04
N GLU A 85 -29.46 11.09 -33.79
CA GLU A 85 -28.61 10.10 -34.47
C GLU A 85 -28.51 8.85 -33.58
N PRO A 86 -28.61 7.64 -34.16
CA PRO A 86 -28.62 6.41 -33.38
C PRO A 86 -27.25 6.17 -32.75
N VAL A 87 -27.23 6.11 -31.42
CA VAL A 87 -26.09 5.65 -30.63
C VAL A 87 -25.76 4.22 -31.07
N ALA A 88 -24.61 4.06 -31.72
CA ALA A 88 -24.10 2.76 -32.10
C ALA A 88 -23.88 1.89 -30.85
N ASP A 89 -24.49 0.71 -30.84
CA ASP A 89 -24.29 -0.36 -29.87
C ASP A 89 -22.79 -0.59 -29.63
N ARG A 90 -22.32 -0.21 -28.45
CA ARG A 90 -20.92 -0.38 -28.03
C ARG A 90 -20.80 -1.78 -27.44
N LYS A 91 -20.30 -2.72 -28.25
CA LYS A 91 -19.98 -4.09 -27.83
C LYS A 91 -19.15 -4.07 -26.55
N ASP A 92 -19.62 -4.77 -25.52
CA ASP A 92 -18.81 -5.16 -24.37
C ASP A 92 -17.56 -5.89 -24.87
N SER A 93 -16.38 -5.43 -24.44
CA SER A 93 -15.09 -6.05 -24.76
C SER A 93 -15.07 -7.49 -24.25
N THR A 94 -14.62 -8.43 -25.07
CA THR A 94 -14.48 -9.82 -24.61
C THR A 94 -13.32 -9.93 -23.61
N PRO A 95 -13.29 -10.94 -22.72
CA PRO A 95 -12.16 -11.17 -21.82
C PRO A 95 -10.80 -11.30 -22.54
N SER A 96 -10.81 -11.72 -23.81
CA SER A 96 -9.61 -11.77 -24.66
C SER A 96 -9.09 -10.39 -25.02
N ASP A 97 -9.98 -9.41 -25.25
CA ASP A 97 -9.62 -8.05 -25.61
C ASP A 97 -8.96 -7.33 -24.42
N GLN A 98 -9.50 -7.52 -23.20
CA GLN A 98 -8.93 -6.96 -21.97
C GLN A 98 -7.53 -7.51 -21.67
N GLN A 99 -7.29 -8.79 -21.96
CA GLN A 99 -5.96 -9.38 -21.78
C GLN A 99 -4.94 -8.77 -22.76
N LEU A 100 -5.32 -8.61 -24.03
CA LEU A 100 -4.47 -8.00 -25.06
C LEU A 100 -4.14 -6.53 -24.75
N GLU A 101 -5.14 -5.75 -24.30
CA GLU A 101 -4.92 -4.35 -23.88
C GLU A 101 -3.92 -4.26 -22.72
N ARG A 102 -4.03 -5.17 -21.74
CA ARG A 102 -3.11 -5.24 -20.61
C ARG A 102 -1.70 -5.62 -21.02
N GLU A 103 -1.54 -6.61 -21.89
CA GLU A 103 -0.23 -7.02 -22.42
C GLU A 103 0.43 -5.87 -23.20
N HIS A 104 -0.34 -5.15 -24.02
CA HIS A 104 0.15 -3.97 -24.74
C HIS A 104 0.56 -2.84 -23.78
N PHE A 105 -0.24 -2.57 -22.75
CA PHE A 105 0.10 -1.57 -21.73
C PHE A 105 1.38 -1.91 -20.96
N VAL A 106 1.53 -3.17 -20.53
CA VAL A 106 2.77 -3.66 -19.90
C VAL A 106 3.95 -3.47 -20.86
N GLN A 107 3.81 -3.83 -22.14
CA GLN A 107 4.87 -3.64 -23.11
C GLN A 107 5.28 -2.17 -23.28
N GLN A 108 4.31 -1.24 -23.32
CA GLN A 108 4.58 0.20 -23.36
C GLN A 108 5.34 0.70 -22.13
N ILE A 109 4.99 0.21 -20.94
CA ILE A 109 5.74 0.49 -19.71
C ILE A 109 7.17 -0.02 -19.86
N LEU A 110 7.35 -1.25 -20.35
CA LEU A 110 8.67 -1.83 -20.51
C LEU A 110 9.54 -1.05 -21.52
N GLU A 111 8.95 -0.48 -22.56
CA GLU A 111 9.71 0.27 -23.56
C GLU A 111 10.02 1.71 -23.13
N SER A 112 9.12 2.33 -22.36
CA SER A 112 9.21 3.75 -22.00
C SER A 112 9.95 4.01 -20.68
N ARG A 113 9.87 3.08 -19.71
CA ARG A 113 10.43 3.31 -18.37
C ARG A 113 11.95 3.12 -18.34
N LYS A 114 12.63 4.12 -17.80
CA LYS A 114 14.06 4.12 -17.50
C LYS A 114 14.25 4.74 -16.13
N SER A 115 15.21 4.21 -15.37
CA SER A 115 15.53 4.79 -14.07
C SER A 115 16.03 6.23 -14.24
N ALA A 116 15.60 7.08 -13.31
CA ALA A 116 16.18 8.36 -13.07
C ALA A 116 17.63 8.23 -12.59
N TYR A 117 17.95 7.23 -11.77
CA TYR A 117 19.31 7.07 -11.26
C TYR A 117 20.30 6.69 -12.36
N SER A 118 21.55 7.16 -12.25
CA SER A 118 22.60 6.82 -13.22
C SER A 118 23.23 5.47 -12.88
N PHE A 119 23.58 4.68 -13.89
CA PHE A 119 24.40 3.47 -13.70
C PHE A 119 25.80 3.79 -13.18
N ASP A 120 26.33 4.96 -13.52
CA ASP A 120 27.66 5.39 -13.08
C ASP A 120 27.70 5.63 -11.57
N ASP A 121 26.61 6.17 -11.00
CA ASP A 121 26.48 6.41 -9.55
C ASP A 121 26.50 5.11 -8.75
N PHE A 122 26.06 4.00 -9.36
CA PHE A 122 26.04 2.66 -8.77
C PHE A 122 27.19 1.76 -9.25
N SER A 123 28.22 2.33 -9.88
CA SER A 123 29.49 1.64 -10.09
C SER A 123 30.28 1.53 -8.79
N GLU A 124 31.28 0.65 -8.73
CA GLU A 124 32.15 0.55 -7.54
C GLU A 124 32.80 1.89 -7.19
N GLN A 125 33.22 2.67 -8.20
CA GLN A 125 33.78 4.01 -8.00
C GLN A 125 32.70 5.04 -7.67
N GLY A 126 31.53 4.94 -8.29
CA GLY A 126 30.40 5.86 -8.08
C GLY A 126 29.88 5.87 -6.64
N LEU A 127 29.77 4.68 -6.03
CA LEU A 127 29.34 4.54 -4.63
C LEU A 127 30.37 5.02 -3.61
N LEU A 128 31.63 5.20 -4.01
CA LEU A 128 32.69 5.77 -3.17
C LEU A 128 32.70 7.31 -3.19
N LEU A 129 31.93 7.94 -4.07
CA LEU A 129 31.86 9.40 -4.17
C LEU A 129 31.04 9.98 -3.01
N PRO A 130 31.51 11.04 -2.32
CA PRO A 130 30.78 11.61 -1.17
C PRO A 130 29.34 12.02 -1.47
N GLN A 131 29.07 12.55 -2.67
CA GLN A 131 27.71 12.93 -3.07
C GLN A 131 26.76 11.74 -3.20
N ASN A 132 27.28 10.52 -3.34
CA ASN A 132 26.53 9.29 -3.54
C ASN A 132 26.51 8.41 -2.27
N GLU A 133 27.03 8.88 -1.14
CA GLU A 133 27.08 8.12 0.13
C GLU A 133 25.69 7.64 0.58
N HIS A 134 24.65 8.40 0.22
CA HIS A 134 23.26 8.09 0.54
C HIS A 134 22.63 7.03 -0.40
N LEU A 135 23.30 6.63 -1.47
CA LEU A 135 22.79 5.64 -2.43
C LEU A 135 23.07 4.22 -1.94
N LEU A 136 22.01 3.42 -1.87
CA LEU A 136 22.06 2.09 -1.25
C LEU A 136 21.76 1.01 -2.30
N PRO A 137 22.75 0.19 -2.70
CA PRO A 137 22.50 -0.92 -3.60
C PRO A 137 21.65 -2.00 -2.92
N ALA A 138 20.82 -2.67 -3.72
CA ALA A 138 19.86 -3.66 -3.25
C ALA A 138 19.89 -4.96 -4.07
N THR A 139 19.45 -6.03 -3.43
CA THR A 139 19.18 -7.33 -4.06
C THR A 139 17.68 -7.47 -4.33
N ALA A 140 17.27 -7.68 -5.57
CA ALA A 140 15.90 -8.04 -5.87
C ALA A 140 15.66 -9.54 -5.61
N ILE A 141 14.56 -9.86 -4.95
CA ILE A 141 14.12 -11.23 -4.68
C ILE A 141 12.82 -11.48 -5.44
N LEU A 142 12.86 -12.46 -6.35
CA LEU A 142 11.70 -12.91 -7.12
C LEU A 142 11.37 -14.35 -6.78
N LEU A 143 10.11 -14.61 -6.44
CA LEU A 143 9.61 -15.98 -6.25
C LEU A 143 9.03 -16.51 -7.56
N GLY A 144 9.53 -17.64 -8.02
CA GLY A 144 8.97 -18.35 -9.16
C GLY A 144 8.17 -19.58 -8.76
N TRP A 145 7.01 -19.80 -9.37
CA TRP A 145 6.32 -21.09 -9.30
C TRP A 145 5.74 -21.53 -10.65
N LYS A 146 4.60 -20.97 -11.06
CA LYS A 146 3.88 -21.40 -12.27
C LYS A 146 4.00 -20.40 -13.44
N ARG A 147 4.54 -19.20 -13.21
CA ARG A 147 4.51 -18.08 -14.17
C ARG A 147 5.91 -17.66 -14.62
N ILE A 148 6.63 -18.60 -15.23
CA ILE A 148 8.03 -18.40 -15.63
C ILE A 148 8.17 -17.23 -16.62
N ASP A 149 7.23 -17.06 -17.54
CA ASP A 149 7.30 -15.94 -18.51
C ASP A 149 7.14 -14.58 -17.82
N THR A 150 6.28 -14.50 -16.80
CA THR A 150 6.19 -13.29 -15.97
C THR A 150 7.50 -13.00 -15.24
N LEU A 151 8.16 -14.02 -14.69
CA LEU A 151 9.48 -13.83 -14.06
C LEU A 151 10.53 -13.31 -15.03
N LYS A 152 10.58 -13.84 -16.26
CA LYS A 152 11.51 -13.36 -17.29
C LYS A 152 11.27 -11.89 -17.64
N MET A 153 10.00 -11.50 -17.72
CA MET A 153 9.60 -10.10 -17.91
C MET A 153 10.07 -9.23 -16.73
N LEU A 154 9.84 -9.68 -15.48
CA LEU A 154 10.26 -8.96 -14.29
C LEU A 154 11.78 -8.78 -14.20
N VAL A 155 12.56 -9.81 -14.53
CA VAL A 155 14.02 -9.69 -14.63
C VAL A 155 14.40 -8.63 -15.66
N SER A 156 13.81 -8.69 -16.85
CA SER A 156 14.06 -7.71 -17.94
C SER A 156 13.65 -6.28 -17.58
N TYR A 157 12.67 -6.12 -16.70
CA TYR A 157 12.27 -4.83 -16.16
C TYR A 157 13.24 -4.31 -15.10
N LEU A 158 13.60 -5.15 -14.12
CA LEU A 158 14.41 -4.76 -12.97
C LEU A 158 15.85 -4.39 -13.33
N VAL A 159 16.43 -4.98 -14.39
CA VAL A 159 17.80 -4.63 -14.83
C VAL A 159 17.96 -3.20 -15.32
N ARG A 160 16.86 -2.45 -15.51
CA ARG A 160 16.88 -1.04 -15.91
C ARG A 160 17.11 -0.08 -14.74
N TYR A 161 17.14 -0.61 -13.53
CA TYR A 161 17.28 0.16 -12.29
C TYR A 161 18.67 -0.08 -11.69
N PRO A 162 19.55 0.93 -11.69
CA PRO A 162 20.97 0.75 -11.38
C PRO A 162 21.25 0.38 -9.92
N TYR A 163 20.32 0.69 -9.01
CA TYR A 163 20.39 0.28 -7.61
C TYR A 163 20.09 -1.22 -7.40
N ILE A 164 19.49 -1.92 -8.37
CA ILE A 164 19.37 -3.38 -8.32
C ILE A 164 20.68 -3.97 -8.85
N LYS A 165 21.50 -4.49 -7.93
CA LYS A 165 22.84 -5.01 -8.26
C LYS A 165 22.94 -6.53 -8.22
N GLU A 166 21.95 -7.18 -7.64
CA GLU A 166 21.79 -8.64 -7.59
C GLU A 166 20.31 -8.97 -7.76
N ILE A 167 20.02 -10.06 -8.46
CA ILE A 167 18.69 -10.64 -8.55
C ILE A 167 18.78 -12.10 -8.11
N ILE A 168 18.03 -12.45 -7.07
CA ILE A 168 17.86 -13.83 -6.62
C ILE A 168 16.49 -14.32 -7.04
N ILE A 169 16.46 -15.38 -7.84
CA ILE A 169 15.24 -16.07 -8.23
C ILE A 169 15.13 -17.35 -7.43
N TRP A 170 14.09 -17.46 -6.62
CA TRP A 170 13.78 -18.67 -5.90
C TRP A 170 12.65 -19.44 -6.59
N ASN A 171 13.01 -20.54 -7.24
CA ASN A 171 12.06 -21.42 -7.91
C ASN A 171 11.43 -22.42 -6.91
N ASN A 172 10.19 -22.17 -6.54
CA ASN A 172 9.33 -23.03 -5.72
C ASN A 172 8.71 -24.20 -6.50
N ASN A 173 8.96 -24.31 -7.81
CA ASN A 173 8.48 -25.42 -8.63
C ASN A 173 9.51 -26.55 -8.68
N LYS A 174 9.29 -27.61 -7.90
CA LYS A 174 10.17 -28.80 -7.89
C LYS A 174 10.17 -29.58 -9.21
N ASP A 175 9.14 -29.41 -10.04
CA ASP A 175 8.95 -30.17 -11.28
C ASP A 175 9.69 -29.54 -12.46
N ILE A 176 10.19 -28.31 -12.29
CA ILE A 176 10.94 -27.55 -13.30
C ILE A 176 12.28 -27.12 -12.69
N GLN A 177 13.36 -27.26 -13.43
CA GLN A 177 14.68 -26.75 -13.04
C GLN A 177 14.97 -25.50 -13.87
N LEU A 178 15.14 -24.37 -13.20
CA LEU A 178 15.56 -23.12 -13.82
C LEU A 178 17.06 -22.95 -13.71
N SER A 179 17.64 -22.24 -14.67
CA SER A 179 19.04 -21.89 -14.76
C SER A 179 19.17 -20.41 -15.11
N LYS A 180 20.38 -19.85 -14.98
CA LYS A 180 20.62 -18.45 -15.38
C LYS A 180 20.28 -18.22 -16.86
N ARG A 181 20.44 -19.24 -17.71
CA ARG A 181 20.17 -19.17 -19.16
C ARG A 181 18.70 -18.94 -19.50
N ASP A 182 17.80 -19.36 -18.62
CA ASP A 182 16.37 -19.13 -18.81
C ASP A 182 16.00 -17.64 -18.72
N PHE A 183 16.91 -16.82 -18.19
CA PHE A 183 16.78 -15.37 -18.03
C PHE A 183 17.85 -14.62 -18.83
N ASP A 184 18.46 -15.24 -19.85
CA ASP A 184 19.52 -14.62 -20.63
C ASP A 184 19.02 -13.32 -21.29
N LEU A 185 19.50 -12.20 -20.77
CA LEU A 185 19.33 -10.88 -21.34
C LEU A 185 20.36 -10.71 -22.45
N ASN A 186 20.09 -11.33 -23.62
CA ASN A 186 21.00 -11.25 -24.75
C ASN A 186 21.33 -9.78 -25.04
N SER A 187 22.62 -9.47 -25.14
CA SER A 187 23.13 -8.12 -25.46
C SER A 187 22.63 -7.59 -26.81
N ASN A 188 22.05 -8.46 -27.66
CA ASN A 188 21.48 -8.15 -28.97
C ASN A 188 19.94 -8.00 -28.94
N SER A 189 19.28 -8.33 -27.83
CA SER A 189 17.90 -7.90 -27.62
C SER A 189 17.96 -6.38 -27.43
N ALA A 190 17.22 -5.63 -28.23
CA ALA A 190 17.16 -4.16 -28.17
C ALA A 190 16.85 -3.56 -26.77
N GLY A 191 16.50 -4.41 -25.79
CA GLY A 191 16.25 -4.09 -24.39
C GLY A 191 17.40 -4.34 -23.40
N ALA A 192 18.62 -4.70 -23.82
CA ALA A 192 19.81 -4.79 -22.93
C ALA A 192 20.98 -3.91 -23.42
N ALA A 193 21.08 -3.68 -24.73
CA ALA A 193 22.00 -2.72 -25.33
C ALA A 193 21.60 -1.28 -24.99
N GLY A 194 21.97 -0.81 -23.80
CA GLY A 194 21.75 0.58 -23.38
C GLY A 194 21.51 0.80 -21.89
N PHE A 195 21.43 -0.26 -21.08
CA PHE A 195 21.08 -0.17 -19.65
C PHE A 195 22.28 -0.41 -18.72
N GLY A 196 23.50 -0.12 -19.16
CA GLY A 196 24.69 -0.28 -18.30
C GLY A 196 25.00 -1.74 -17.91
N PRO A 197 25.81 -1.96 -16.86
CA PRO A 197 26.16 -3.29 -16.38
C PRO A 197 24.96 -4.06 -15.83
N LEU A 198 24.79 -5.31 -16.24
CA LEU A 198 23.72 -6.19 -15.74
C LEU A 198 23.97 -6.60 -14.27
N PRO A 199 22.90 -6.76 -13.46
CA PRO A 199 23.02 -7.27 -12.10
C PRO A 199 23.48 -8.74 -12.07
N GLU A 200 24.05 -9.14 -10.94
CA GLU A 200 24.40 -10.54 -10.70
C GLU A 200 23.12 -11.37 -10.56
N LEU A 201 22.93 -12.38 -11.41
CA LEU A 201 21.78 -13.28 -11.34
C LEU A 201 22.12 -14.57 -10.58
N GLN A 202 21.30 -14.93 -9.61
CA GLN A 202 21.35 -16.21 -8.90
C GLN A 202 19.98 -16.91 -8.98
N VAL A 203 20.00 -18.23 -9.20
CA VAL A 203 18.79 -19.04 -9.33
C VAL A 203 18.88 -20.23 -8.38
N TYR A 204 17.92 -20.34 -7.48
CA TYR A 204 17.80 -21.43 -6.51
C TYR A 204 16.59 -22.29 -6.84
N ASN A 205 16.81 -23.58 -7.11
CA ASN A 205 15.73 -24.54 -7.32
C ASN A 205 15.43 -25.29 -6.02
N ALA A 206 14.24 -25.09 -5.49
CA ALA A 206 13.84 -25.71 -4.23
C ALA A 206 13.37 -27.15 -4.43
N ALA A 207 13.72 -28.03 -3.50
CA ALA A 207 13.22 -29.42 -3.48
C ALA A 207 11.72 -29.50 -3.12
N GLU A 208 11.19 -28.46 -2.48
CA GLU A 208 9.77 -28.31 -2.15
C GLU A 208 9.33 -26.84 -2.26
N ASN A 209 8.02 -26.61 -2.33
CA ASN A 209 7.46 -25.26 -2.36
C ASN A 209 7.47 -24.64 -0.95
N LEU A 210 8.39 -23.71 -0.72
CA LEU A 210 8.53 -22.95 0.53
C LEU A 210 7.59 -21.73 0.60
N ARG A 211 6.85 -21.42 -0.47
CA ARG A 211 5.96 -20.26 -0.60
C ARG A 211 6.68 -18.97 -0.20
N ASP A 212 6.04 -18.10 0.57
CA ASP A 212 6.55 -16.78 0.94
C ASP A 212 7.81 -16.83 1.81
N PHE A 213 8.03 -17.93 2.54
CA PHE A 213 9.25 -18.08 3.36
C PHE A 213 10.53 -17.95 2.54
N ALA A 214 10.48 -18.35 1.27
CA ALA A 214 11.59 -18.23 0.35
C ALA A 214 12.05 -16.77 0.15
N LYS A 215 11.16 -15.77 0.25
CA LYS A 215 11.52 -14.34 0.10
C LYS A 215 12.54 -13.95 1.15
N TYR A 216 12.21 -14.26 2.41
CA TYR A 216 13.01 -13.90 3.57
C TYR A 216 14.28 -14.72 3.68
N MET A 217 14.21 -16.01 3.35
CA MET A 217 15.41 -16.84 3.28
C MET A 217 16.39 -16.28 2.24
N SER A 218 15.91 -15.98 1.03
CA SER A 218 16.74 -15.41 -0.05
C SER A 218 17.31 -14.07 0.34
N CYS A 219 16.49 -13.18 0.94
CA CYS A 219 16.96 -11.89 1.44
C CYS A 219 18.04 -12.05 2.50
N SER A 220 17.89 -12.99 3.45
CA SER A 220 18.90 -13.24 4.49
C SER A 220 20.28 -13.67 3.94
N LEU A 221 20.28 -14.25 2.73
CA LEU A 221 21.45 -14.71 2.00
C LEU A 221 21.95 -13.69 0.96
N ALA A 222 21.21 -12.61 0.72
CA ALA A 222 21.53 -11.59 -0.26
C ALA A 222 22.91 -10.99 -0.01
N LYS A 223 23.60 -10.58 -1.08
CA LYS A 223 24.91 -9.93 -1.01
C LYS A 223 24.83 -8.55 -0.38
N TYR A 224 23.83 -7.77 -0.76
CA TYR A 224 23.63 -6.39 -0.33
C TYR A 224 22.83 -6.31 0.99
N GLU A 225 22.92 -5.16 1.67
CA GLU A 225 22.29 -4.96 2.97
C GLU A 225 20.77 -4.76 2.89
N TYR A 226 20.25 -4.50 1.69
CA TYR A 226 18.85 -4.21 1.45
C TYR A 226 18.30 -5.13 0.36
N CYS A 227 17.03 -5.47 0.51
CA CYS A 227 16.31 -6.31 -0.44
C CYS A 227 15.13 -5.56 -1.04
N TYR A 228 14.83 -5.86 -2.29
CA TYR A 228 13.60 -5.49 -2.97
C TYR A 228 12.75 -6.75 -3.21
N PHE A 229 11.49 -6.80 -2.76
CA PHE A 229 10.60 -7.93 -3.03
C PHE A 229 9.55 -7.58 -4.08
N GLN A 230 9.27 -8.53 -4.96
CA GLN A 230 8.14 -8.47 -5.89
C GLN A 230 7.67 -9.87 -6.27
N ASP A 231 6.36 -10.05 -6.28
CA ASP A 231 5.70 -11.29 -6.67
C ASP A 231 5.50 -11.37 -8.19
N ASP A 232 5.25 -12.57 -8.70
CA ASP A 232 5.16 -12.87 -10.14
C ASP A 232 3.80 -12.50 -10.77
N ASP A 233 3.03 -11.65 -10.08
CA ASP A 233 1.62 -11.38 -10.34
C ASP A 233 1.30 -9.87 -10.32
N TRP A 234 2.28 -9.05 -9.97
CA TRP A 234 2.23 -7.58 -10.00
C TRP A 234 3.47 -7.01 -10.67
N LEU A 235 3.29 -5.91 -11.41
CA LEU A 235 4.37 -5.05 -11.89
C LEU A 235 4.30 -3.72 -11.14
N ASN A 236 5.35 -3.45 -10.36
CA ASN A 236 5.55 -2.15 -9.75
C ASN A 236 6.13 -1.15 -10.77
N THR A 237 5.30 -0.22 -11.22
CA THR A 237 5.67 0.83 -12.18
C THR A 237 6.34 2.05 -11.55
N HIS A 238 6.48 2.06 -10.22
CA HIS A 238 6.95 3.21 -9.45
C HIS A 238 8.20 2.86 -8.64
N MET A 239 9.21 2.35 -9.34
CA MET A 239 10.44 1.82 -8.75
C MET A 239 11.34 2.93 -8.21
N ASP A 240 11.54 4.01 -8.97
CA ASP A 240 12.44 5.09 -8.56
C ASP A 240 11.84 5.90 -7.42
N ALA A 241 10.53 6.15 -7.44
CA ALA A 241 9.82 6.85 -6.37
C ALA A 241 9.83 6.03 -5.08
N LEU A 242 9.54 4.72 -5.16
CA LEU A 242 9.62 3.84 -4.00
C LEU A 242 11.04 3.78 -3.43
N TYR A 243 12.06 3.67 -4.29
CA TYR A 243 13.46 3.70 -3.88
C TYR A 243 13.85 5.05 -3.24
N THR A 244 13.44 6.17 -3.85
CA THR A 244 13.65 7.53 -3.30
C THR A 244 13.06 7.66 -1.89
N ASN A 245 11.85 7.11 -1.67
CA ASN A 245 11.25 7.12 -0.33
C ASN A 245 12.03 6.23 0.64
N PHE A 246 12.45 5.04 0.20
CA PHE A 246 13.27 4.11 0.98
C PHE A 246 14.59 4.74 1.45
N LEU A 247 15.28 5.51 0.59
CA LEU A 247 16.53 6.18 0.95
C LEU A 247 16.39 7.15 2.13
N THR A 248 15.18 7.63 2.45
CA THR A 248 14.98 8.56 3.57
C THR A 248 14.97 7.90 4.94
N SER A 249 14.70 6.60 4.98
CA SER A 249 14.64 5.82 6.22
C SER A 249 14.85 4.34 5.93
N PRO A 250 16.06 3.95 5.50
CA PRO A 250 16.31 2.61 4.96
C PRO A 250 16.18 1.51 6.01
N ASN A 251 16.12 1.86 7.30
CA ASN A 251 15.80 0.98 8.40
C ASN A 251 14.32 0.53 8.40
N LEU A 252 13.39 1.26 7.79
CA LEU A 252 11.97 0.91 7.74
C LEU A 252 11.65 -0.05 6.59
N ILE A 253 10.46 -0.66 6.63
CA ILE A 253 9.86 -1.35 5.48
C ILE A 253 9.13 -0.32 4.64
N HIS A 254 9.47 -0.19 3.35
CA HIS A 254 8.78 0.67 2.40
C HIS A 254 8.03 -0.18 1.39
N THR A 255 6.74 0.07 1.17
CA THR A 255 5.90 -0.76 0.27
C THR A 255 5.05 0.11 -0.65
N ASN A 256 4.74 -0.40 -1.84
CA ASN A 256 3.68 0.12 -2.69
C ASN A 256 2.42 -0.74 -2.53
N THR A 257 1.24 -0.12 -2.47
CA THR A 257 -0.05 -0.83 -2.40
C THR A 257 -1.16 -0.08 -3.11
N LEU A 258 -2.29 -0.75 -3.34
CA LEU A 258 -3.49 -0.15 -3.90
C LEU A 258 -4.26 0.66 -2.84
N PRO A 259 -5.01 1.71 -3.21
CA PRO A 259 -5.74 2.55 -2.26
C PRO A 259 -6.64 1.76 -1.28
N LEU A 260 -7.51 0.89 -1.79
CA LEU A 260 -8.43 0.13 -0.94
C LEU A 260 -7.71 -0.90 -0.07
N ILE A 261 -6.61 -1.48 -0.57
CA ILE A 261 -5.81 -2.42 0.20
C ILE A 261 -5.05 -1.70 1.33
N GLN A 262 -4.61 -0.46 1.10
CA GLN A 262 -4.04 0.38 2.15
C GLN A 262 -5.03 0.58 3.32
N MET A 263 -6.32 0.80 3.04
CA MET A 263 -7.32 0.92 4.12
C MET A 263 -7.35 -0.34 5.00
N GLU A 264 -7.35 -1.52 4.38
CA GLU A 264 -7.30 -2.78 5.12
C GLU A 264 -5.99 -2.91 5.91
N HIS A 265 -4.85 -2.50 5.35
CA HIS A 265 -3.59 -2.47 6.09
C HIS A 265 -3.64 -1.53 7.31
N ARG A 266 -4.28 -0.36 7.17
CA ARG A 266 -4.43 0.63 8.25
C ARG A 266 -5.31 0.12 9.39
N ARG A 267 -6.31 -0.73 9.12
CA ARG A 267 -7.08 -1.43 10.15
C ARG A 267 -6.24 -2.35 11.02
N TRP A 268 -5.12 -2.82 10.49
CA TRP A 268 -4.17 -3.70 11.15
C TRP A 268 -2.86 -2.98 11.49
N THR A 269 -2.98 -1.71 11.86
CA THR A 269 -1.92 -0.89 12.43
C THR A 269 -2.35 -0.47 13.84
N PHE A 270 -1.62 -0.92 14.86
CA PHE A 270 -2.04 -0.83 16.25
C PHE A 270 -0.86 -0.73 17.21
N THR A 271 -1.15 -0.24 18.42
CA THR A 271 -0.19 -0.09 19.51
C THR A 271 -0.56 -0.89 20.75
N ASN A 272 0.42 -1.08 21.63
CA ASN A 272 0.21 -1.31 23.05
C ASN A 272 1.41 -0.69 23.82
N GLU A 273 1.19 0.47 24.43
CA GLU A 273 2.26 1.22 25.12
C GLU A 273 2.78 0.46 26.36
N ASP A 274 1.95 -0.34 27.04
CA ASP A 274 2.37 -1.12 28.22
C ASP A 274 3.45 -2.16 27.88
N TYR A 275 3.49 -2.63 26.64
CA TYR A 275 4.42 -3.67 26.17
C TYR A 275 5.36 -3.21 25.05
N ASN A 276 5.36 -1.91 24.76
CA ASN A 276 6.09 -1.29 23.64
C ASN A 276 5.83 -2.02 22.31
N MET A 277 4.54 -2.24 22.02
CA MET A 277 4.07 -2.82 20.77
C MET A 277 3.66 -1.69 19.83
N HIS A 278 4.17 -1.69 18.60
CA HIS A 278 3.89 -0.69 17.56
C HIS A 278 3.99 -1.39 16.21
N ALA A 279 2.93 -2.11 15.84
CA ALA A 279 2.94 -3.04 14.73
C ALA A 279 1.96 -2.63 13.63
N GLY A 280 2.32 -2.92 12.38
CA GLY A 280 1.47 -2.68 11.23
C GLY A 280 1.57 -3.78 10.18
N PHE A 281 0.44 -4.11 9.56
CA PHE A 281 0.41 -5.00 8.42
C PHE A 281 0.77 -4.27 7.12
N SER A 282 1.55 -4.91 6.24
CA SER A 282 1.70 -4.50 4.85
C SER A 282 1.97 -5.69 3.95
N TRP A 283 1.33 -5.68 2.78
CA TRP A 283 1.59 -6.65 1.72
C TRP A 283 2.96 -6.38 1.07
N MET A 284 3.82 -7.40 1.04
CA MET A 284 5.21 -7.26 0.60
C MET A 284 5.40 -7.50 -0.91
N GLY A 285 4.49 -8.26 -1.52
CA GLY A 285 4.61 -8.76 -2.90
C GLY A 285 4.45 -7.73 -4.02
N THR A 286 3.90 -6.56 -3.72
CA THR A 286 3.57 -5.54 -4.73
C THR A 286 4.70 -4.56 -5.03
N GLY A 287 5.89 -4.83 -4.50
CA GLY A 287 7.04 -3.93 -4.52
C GLY A 287 7.34 -3.41 -3.12
N SER A 288 8.43 -3.87 -2.53
CA SER A 288 8.84 -3.44 -1.19
C SER A 288 10.34 -3.43 -0.99
N TYR A 289 10.86 -2.43 -0.28
CA TYR A 289 12.24 -2.38 0.21
C TYR A 289 12.30 -2.61 1.72
N LEU A 290 13.33 -3.32 2.15
CA LEU A 290 13.60 -3.58 3.55
C LEU A 290 15.08 -3.89 3.80
N PRO A 291 15.58 -3.68 5.04
CA PRO A 291 16.86 -4.22 5.45
C PRO A 291 16.88 -5.75 5.43
N ARG A 292 17.98 -6.31 4.92
CA ARG A 292 18.33 -7.74 5.07
C ARG A 292 18.30 -8.18 6.52
N GLU A 293 18.66 -7.29 7.44
CA GLU A 293 18.66 -7.56 8.88
C GLU A 293 17.25 -7.91 9.40
N LYS A 294 16.17 -7.32 8.88
CA LYS A 294 14.81 -7.69 9.28
C LYS A 294 14.46 -9.12 8.83
N ALA A 295 14.91 -9.52 7.64
CA ALA A 295 14.74 -10.89 7.17
C ALA A 295 15.59 -11.90 7.99
N ARG A 296 16.81 -11.54 8.39
CA ARG A 296 17.63 -12.36 9.30
C ARG A 296 16.98 -12.51 10.66
N ARG A 297 16.49 -11.41 11.24
CA ARG A 297 15.77 -11.41 12.51
C ARG A 297 14.53 -12.30 12.49
N LEU A 298 13.78 -12.34 11.38
CA LEU A 298 12.67 -13.28 11.22
C LEU A 298 13.13 -14.75 11.38
N LEU A 299 14.32 -15.10 10.88
CA LEU A 299 14.88 -16.46 11.04
C LEU A 299 15.28 -16.75 12.49
N GLU A 300 15.69 -15.74 13.25
CA GLU A 300 15.98 -15.86 14.69
C GLU A 300 14.69 -15.98 15.51
N GLN A 301 13.68 -15.18 15.18
CA GLN A 301 12.31 -15.30 15.73
C GLN A 301 11.76 -16.70 15.50
N ARG A 302 12.01 -17.30 14.32
CA ARG A 302 11.66 -18.71 14.06
C ARG A 302 12.34 -19.69 15.01
N GLY A 303 13.61 -19.47 15.34
CA GLY A 303 14.35 -20.33 16.29
C GLY A 303 13.79 -20.25 17.72
N ASN A 304 13.21 -19.11 18.08
CA ASN A 304 12.77 -18.81 19.44
C ASN A 304 11.25 -18.88 19.65
N THR A 305 10.46 -19.15 18.61
CA THR A 305 9.00 -19.24 18.68
C THR A 305 8.51 -20.66 18.45
N THR A 306 7.35 -21.00 19.01
CA THR A 306 6.65 -22.27 18.77
C THR A 306 5.88 -22.28 17.45
N LEU A 307 6.22 -21.40 16.51
CA LEU A 307 5.49 -21.26 15.25
C LEU A 307 5.63 -22.54 14.42
N ALA A 308 4.50 -23.17 14.11
CA ALA A 308 4.47 -24.39 13.35
C ALA A 308 5.01 -24.16 11.92
N LYS A 309 5.65 -25.19 11.35
CA LYS A 309 6.34 -25.08 10.04
C LYS A 309 5.43 -24.64 8.90
N ASP A 310 4.15 -24.99 8.96
CA ASP A 310 3.11 -24.62 7.99
C ASP A 310 2.83 -23.11 7.97
N ARG A 311 2.91 -22.43 9.12
CA ARG A 311 2.70 -20.97 9.20
C ARG A 311 3.78 -20.16 8.52
N PHE A 312 5.00 -20.69 8.45
CA PHE A 312 6.06 -20.06 7.65
C PHE A 312 5.73 -20.02 6.15
N LYS A 313 4.85 -20.90 5.66
CA LYS A 313 4.42 -20.85 4.25
C LYS A 313 3.50 -19.66 3.93
N VAL A 314 3.00 -18.96 4.94
CA VAL A 314 2.16 -17.76 4.82
C VAL A 314 2.80 -16.58 5.55
N ILE A 315 4.13 -16.59 5.67
CA ILE A 315 4.84 -15.65 6.54
C ILE A 315 4.71 -14.19 6.12
N ASP A 316 4.32 -13.90 4.87
CA ASP A 316 3.97 -12.54 4.44
C ASP A 316 2.84 -11.92 5.28
N MET A 317 1.94 -12.74 5.82
CA MET A 317 0.84 -12.32 6.70
C MET A 317 1.31 -12.00 8.14
N TYR A 318 2.54 -12.39 8.48
CA TYR A 318 3.13 -12.21 9.81
C TYR A 318 4.23 -11.17 9.82
N PHE A 319 5.06 -11.15 8.77
CA PHE A 319 6.38 -10.54 8.79
C PHE A 319 6.36 -9.08 9.25
N SER A 320 5.56 -8.23 8.61
CA SER A 320 5.56 -6.80 8.93
C SER A 320 5.07 -6.54 10.36
N ILE A 321 4.04 -7.26 10.82
CA ILE A 321 3.54 -7.20 12.20
C ILE A 321 4.68 -7.60 13.16
N TRP A 322 5.38 -8.71 12.87
CA TRP A 322 6.45 -9.27 13.69
C TRP A 322 7.75 -8.47 13.68
N THR A 323 7.88 -7.47 12.80
CA THR A 323 8.97 -6.50 12.95
C THR A 323 8.76 -5.58 14.16
N ASN A 324 7.54 -5.55 14.70
CA ASN A 324 7.09 -4.59 15.69
C ASN A 324 7.49 -3.18 15.28
N GLN A 325 7.17 -2.84 14.02
CA GLN A 325 7.35 -1.51 13.45
C GLN A 325 6.17 -1.20 12.54
N TYR A 326 5.89 0.09 12.35
CA TYR A 326 4.95 0.54 11.34
C TYR A 326 5.64 0.53 9.95
N PRO A 327 5.05 -0.08 8.92
CA PRO A 327 5.54 0.05 7.54
C PRO A 327 5.30 1.46 6.98
N TYR A 328 6.16 1.94 6.09
CA TYR A 328 6.00 3.18 5.34
C TYR A 328 5.38 2.88 3.97
N GLN A 329 4.05 2.92 3.92
CA GLN A 329 3.28 2.49 2.75
C GLN A 329 2.95 3.66 1.83
N LEU A 330 3.27 3.47 0.56
CA LEU A 330 2.89 4.33 -0.54
C LEU A 330 1.68 3.75 -1.28
N VAL A 331 0.83 4.63 -1.79
CA VAL A 331 -0.39 4.26 -2.52
C VAL A 331 -0.24 4.61 -3.99
N ASN A 332 -0.53 3.66 -4.87
CA ASN A 332 -0.55 3.89 -6.31
C ASN A 332 -1.39 2.82 -7.01
N TYR A 333 -1.69 3.04 -8.29
CA TYR A 333 -2.24 1.98 -9.14
C TYR A 333 -1.10 1.08 -9.62
N LEU A 334 -1.16 -0.19 -9.22
CA LEU A 334 -0.22 -1.22 -9.62
C LEU A 334 -0.75 -1.93 -10.87
N THR A 335 0.17 -2.44 -11.70
CA THR A 335 -0.23 -3.15 -12.91
C THR A 335 -0.33 -4.65 -12.60
N PRO A 336 -1.54 -5.25 -12.56
CA PRO A 336 -1.68 -6.68 -12.35
C PRO A 336 -1.11 -7.43 -13.57
N LEU A 337 -0.41 -8.53 -13.33
CA LEU A 337 0.13 -9.40 -14.37
C LEU A 337 -0.77 -10.63 -14.56
N ASP A 338 -0.24 -11.70 -15.15
CA ASP A 338 -1.00 -12.94 -15.24
C ASP A 338 -1.32 -13.47 -13.84
N GLN A 339 -2.61 -13.54 -13.53
CA GLN A 339 -3.14 -14.03 -12.25
C GLN A 339 -3.61 -15.49 -12.36
N LYS A 340 -3.42 -16.15 -13.51
CA LYS A 340 -3.72 -17.59 -13.65
C LYS A 340 -2.94 -18.41 -12.62
N ASN A 341 -3.57 -19.43 -12.06
CA ASN A 341 -2.99 -20.29 -11.03
C ASN A 341 -2.55 -19.56 -9.75
N ASP A 342 -3.12 -18.38 -9.46
CA ASP A 342 -2.94 -17.73 -8.18
C ASP A 342 -3.45 -18.63 -7.04
N TRP A 343 -3.04 -18.36 -5.80
CA TRP A 343 -3.67 -18.88 -4.57
C TRP A 343 -5.20 -18.85 -4.68
N GLY A 344 -5.73 -17.80 -5.33
CA GLY A 344 -7.13 -17.58 -5.66
C GLY A 344 -7.87 -18.70 -6.41
N THR A 345 -7.14 -19.55 -7.14
CA THR A 345 -7.74 -20.52 -8.08
C THR A 345 -7.91 -21.93 -7.48
N GLU A 346 -7.35 -22.20 -6.30
CA GLU A 346 -7.42 -23.49 -5.61
C GLU A 346 -8.57 -23.52 -4.57
N ARG A 347 -9.83 -23.65 -5.01
CA ARG A 347 -11.02 -24.09 -4.21
C ARG A 347 -11.30 -23.41 -2.84
N VAL A 348 -10.60 -22.36 -2.43
CA VAL A 348 -10.89 -21.63 -1.19
C VAL A 348 -11.80 -20.45 -1.55
N SER A 349 -13.03 -20.44 -1.04
CA SER A 349 -13.99 -19.36 -1.33
C SER A 349 -13.75 -18.08 -0.53
N ASP A 350 -12.87 -18.13 0.48
CA ASP A 350 -12.61 -17.04 1.44
C ASP A 350 -11.10 -16.80 1.64
N HIS A 351 -10.44 -16.24 0.63
CA HIS A 351 -9.01 -15.92 0.71
C HIS A 351 -8.72 -14.82 1.74
N TRP A 352 -9.55 -13.78 1.78
CA TRP A 352 -9.38 -12.67 2.71
C TRP A 352 -9.55 -13.08 4.16
N GLY A 353 -10.51 -13.95 4.47
CA GLY A 353 -10.59 -14.51 5.82
C GLY A 353 -9.35 -15.35 6.17
N VAL A 354 -8.69 -16.02 5.22
CA VAL A 354 -7.40 -16.68 5.51
C VAL A 354 -6.33 -15.65 5.84
N VAL A 355 -6.21 -14.57 5.05
CA VAL A 355 -5.28 -13.47 5.29
C VAL A 355 -5.49 -12.89 6.69
N PHE A 356 -6.69 -12.41 6.99
CA PHE A 356 -7.02 -11.75 8.25
C PHE A 356 -6.89 -12.69 9.46
N ARG A 357 -7.21 -13.99 9.31
CA ARG A 357 -6.99 -14.98 10.40
C ARG A 357 -5.51 -15.14 10.73
N ASN A 358 -4.63 -15.10 9.73
CA ASN A 358 -3.19 -15.18 9.97
C ASN A 358 -2.64 -13.86 10.54
N MET A 359 -3.18 -12.71 10.12
CA MET A 359 -2.82 -11.41 10.71
C MET A 359 -3.24 -11.31 12.19
N LEU A 360 -4.43 -11.82 12.55
CA LEU A 360 -4.85 -11.95 13.95
C LEU A 360 -3.91 -12.86 14.75
N ASP A 361 -3.61 -14.06 14.24
CA ASP A 361 -2.68 -14.98 14.90
C ASP A 361 -1.27 -14.37 15.02
N ALA A 362 -0.83 -13.58 14.04
CA ALA A 362 0.44 -12.86 14.09
C ALA A 362 0.45 -11.81 15.22
N ALA A 363 -0.61 -11.02 15.34
CA ALA A 363 -0.78 -9.99 16.35
C ALA A 363 -0.88 -10.58 17.76
N ASP A 364 -1.71 -11.61 17.96
CA ASP A 364 -1.88 -12.32 19.23
C ASP A 364 -0.55 -12.94 19.72
N ARG A 365 0.22 -13.53 18.80
CA ARG A 365 1.53 -14.11 19.14
C ARG A 365 2.55 -13.05 19.49
N LEU A 366 2.63 -11.97 18.72
CA LEU A 366 3.50 -10.85 19.04
C LEU A 366 3.15 -10.33 20.44
N TYR A 367 1.88 -10.01 20.70
CA TYR A 367 1.41 -9.57 22.01
C TYR A 367 1.80 -10.54 23.13
N SER A 368 1.55 -11.84 22.95
CA SER A 368 1.89 -12.87 23.95
C SER A 368 3.39 -12.93 24.23
N ILE A 369 4.23 -12.81 23.19
CA ILE A 369 5.69 -12.80 23.34
C ILE A 369 6.13 -11.55 24.10
N LEU A 370 5.65 -10.37 23.72
CA LEU A 370 6.00 -9.11 24.37
C LEU A 370 5.54 -9.07 25.83
N LEU A 371 4.40 -9.68 26.16
CA LEU A 371 3.86 -9.84 27.51
C LEU A 371 4.74 -10.76 28.37
N THR A 372 5.14 -11.91 27.84
CA THR A 372 5.97 -12.88 28.58
C THR A 372 7.42 -12.43 28.76
N ASN A 373 7.96 -11.69 27.79
CA ASN A 373 9.31 -11.16 27.78
C ASN A 373 9.28 -9.65 28.05
N PHE A 374 8.85 -9.27 29.26
CA PHE A 374 8.77 -7.86 29.64
C PHE A 374 10.15 -7.20 29.80
N GLU A 375 11.16 -7.97 30.23
CA GLU A 375 12.53 -7.47 30.36
C GLU A 375 13.21 -7.38 28.98
N VAL A 376 13.47 -6.15 28.52
CA VAL A 376 14.20 -5.91 27.27
C VAL A 376 15.66 -6.31 27.48
N THR A 377 16.07 -7.38 26.82
CA THR A 377 17.48 -7.82 26.81
C THR A 377 18.11 -7.50 25.47
N ASN A 378 19.44 -7.45 25.42
CA ASN A 378 20.19 -7.31 24.15
C ASN A 378 19.97 -8.47 23.17
N LYS A 379 19.22 -9.52 23.56
CA LYS A 379 18.87 -10.67 22.74
C LYS A 379 17.38 -10.71 22.36
N ASP A 380 16.62 -9.64 22.62
CA ASP A 380 15.21 -9.58 22.23
C ASP A 380 15.10 -9.56 20.70
N PRO A 381 14.46 -10.58 20.09
CA PRO A 381 14.31 -10.64 18.65
C PRO A 381 13.19 -9.70 18.13
N PHE A 382 12.53 -8.93 19.01
CA PHE A 382 11.52 -7.93 18.65
C PHE A 382 11.99 -6.53 19.05
N ALA A 383 11.98 -5.60 18.09
CA ALA A 383 12.34 -4.22 18.36
C ALA A 383 11.33 -3.58 19.31
N ARG A 384 11.79 -2.87 20.36
CA ARG A 384 10.91 -2.24 21.37
C ARG A 384 10.80 -0.74 21.23
N GLN A 385 11.62 -0.12 20.39
CA GLN A 385 11.54 1.31 20.11
C GLN A 385 10.98 1.51 18.71
N GLU A 386 10.06 2.43 18.54
CA GLU A 386 9.61 2.85 17.22
C GLU A 386 10.78 3.44 16.44
N GLU A 387 11.00 2.92 15.25
CA GLU A 387 12.04 3.35 14.33
C GLU A 387 11.66 4.69 13.69
N GLU A 388 12.62 5.63 13.68
CA GLU A 388 12.45 6.93 13.01
C GLU A 388 12.47 6.80 11.48
N PRO A 389 11.76 7.69 10.75
CA PRO A 389 10.86 8.71 11.28
C PRO A 389 9.60 8.07 11.89
N TYR A 390 9.08 8.68 12.96
CA TYR A 390 7.85 8.22 13.59
C TYR A 390 6.67 8.30 12.62
N ILE A 391 5.63 7.49 12.83
CA ILE A 391 4.53 7.39 11.87
C ILE A 391 3.85 8.72 11.53
N ARG A 392 3.78 9.64 12.49
CA ARG A 392 3.24 11.00 12.31
C ARG A 392 4.09 11.90 11.41
N ASP A 393 5.38 11.59 11.27
CA ASP A 393 6.36 12.35 10.51
C ASP A 393 6.54 11.77 9.08
N ARG A 394 5.77 10.72 8.75
CA ARG A 394 5.80 10.03 7.45
C ARG A 394 4.81 10.64 6.46
N HIS A 395 5.21 11.74 5.83
CA HIS A 395 4.32 12.52 4.95
C HIS A 395 4.28 12.06 3.50
N THR A 396 5.17 11.19 3.04
CA THR A 396 5.17 10.69 1.66
C THR A 396 4.01 9.70 1.45
N ARG A 397 3.10 9.96 0.51
CA ARG A 397 1.87 9.16 0.38
C ARG A 397 1.73 8.42 -0.94
N SER A 398 2.13 9.01 -2.06
CA SER A 398 1.88 8.42 -3.37
C SER A 398 2.96 8.80 -4.39
N PRO A 399 3.50 7.85 -5.16
CA PRO A 399 4.29 8.13 -6.35
C PRO A 399 3.48 8.89 -7.40
N CYS A 400 4.13 9.83 -8.07
CA CYS A 400 3.58 10.42 -9.29
C CYS A 400 3.45 9.37 -10.40
N PHE A 401 2.47 9.54 -11.28
CA PHE A 401 2.17 8.64 -12.39
C PHE A 401 3.41 8.21 -13.17
N ASN A 402 4.33 9.14 -13.42
CA ASN A 402 5.52 8.92 -14.23
C ASN A 402 6.78 8.53 -13.43
N ASP A 403 6.65 8.18 -12.15
CA ASP A 403 7.75 7.72 -11.28
C ASP A 403 8.88 8.74 -11.09
N LYS A 404 8.62 10.04 -11.30
CA LYS A 404 9.63 11.11 -11.13
C LYS A 404 9.46 11.95 -9.88
N CYS A 405 8.38 11.76 -9.14
CA CYS A 405 8.13 12.42 -7.88
C CYS A 405 7.25 11.60 -6.95
N LEU A 406 7.09 12.11 -5.74
CA LEU A 406 6.24 11.60 -4.68
C LEU A 406 5.38 12.74 -4.16
N PHE A 407 4.07 12.55 -4.13
CA PHE A 407 3.14 13.38 -3.39
C PHE A 407 3.36 13.22 -1.89
N MET A 408 3.45 14.35 -1.20
CA MET A 408 3.62 14.45 0.24
C MET A 408 2.46 15.22 0.86
N THR A 409 1.99 14.81 2.03
CA THR A 409 1.08 15.61 2.86
C THR A 409 1.11 15.18 4.33
N SER A 410 0.96 16.14 5.24
CA SER A 410 0.72 15.91 6.67
C SER A 410 -0.69 15.38 6.96
N LEU A 411 -1.62 15.54 6.02
CA LEU A 411 -3.03 15.18 6.19
C LEU A 411 -3.24 13.67 6.07
N ASP A 412 -3.27 12.98 7.21
CA ASP A 412 -3.61 11.56 7.35
C ASP A 412 -5.11 11.39 7.68
N PRO A 413 -5.92 10.76 6.80
CA PRO A 413 -7.33 10.57 7.04
C PRO A 413 -7.61 9.41 7.99
N PHE A 414 -6.60 8.59 8.31
CA PHE A 414 -6.76 7.43 9.19
C PHE A 414 -6.54 7.80 10.66
N PRO A 415 -7.06 7.01 11.62
CA PRO A 415 -6.79 7.21 13.03
C PRO A 415 -5.29 7.10 13.33
N ASP A 416 -4.83 7.82 14.36
CA ASP A 416 -3.49 7.60 14.88
C ASP A 416 -3.41 6.15 15.40
N PRO A 417 -2.33 5.39 15.11
CA PRO A 417 -2.18 4.04 15.64
C PRO A 417 -2.33 3.94 17.15
N LYS A 418 -2.09 5.03 17.91
CA LYS A 418 -2.32 5.09 19.35
C LYS A 418 -3.77 4.96 19.76
N GLU A 419 -4.71 5.29 18.87
CA GLU A 419 -6.14 5.11 19.07
C GLU A 419 -6.57 3.66 18.87
N VAL A 420 -5.77 2.86 18.16
CA VAL A 420 -6.01 1.43 17.90
C VAL A 420 -5.17 0.58 18.87
N VAL A 421 -5.70 0.33 20.06
CA VAL A 421 -4.97 -0.43 21.10
C VAL A 421 -5.25 -1.93 21.03
N PHE A 422 -4.21 -2.74 20.83
CA PHE A 422 -4.30 -4.20 20.82
C PHE A 422 -4.03 -4.77 22.22
N LYS A 423 -5.00 -5.49 22.80
CA LYS A 423 -4.91 -6.01 24.18
C LYS A 423 -4.84 -7.53 24.26
N GLY A 424 -4.70 -8.22 23.13
CA GLY A 424 -4.81 -9.68 23.05
C GLY A 424 -6.17 -10.21 23.52
N ASP A 425 -7.20 -9.35 23.46
CA ASP A 425 -8.57 -9.65 23.87
C ASP A 425 -9.46 -10.06 22.68
N LEU A 426 -8.94 -9.93 21.47
CA LEU A 426 -9.65 -10.20 20.21
C LEU A 426 -9.70 -11.70 19.94
N ARG A 427 -10.89 -12.20 19.64
CA ARG A 427 -11.15 -13.60 19.29
C ARG A 427 -11.51 -13.79 17.83
N THR A 428 -11.97 -12.73 17.17
CA THR A 428 -12.40 -12.76 15.78
C THR A 428 -11.94 -11.51 15.02
N ILE A 429 -11.93 -11.60 13.70
CA ILE A 429 -11.67 -10.47 12.80
C ILE A 429 -12.74 -9.40 12.98
N ASP A 430 -14.01 -9.80 13.10
CA ASP A 430 -15.14 -8.89 13.27
C ASP A 430 -15.00 -7.99 14.52
N GLU A 431 -14.36 -8.47 15.59
CA GLU A 431 -14.10 -7.67 16.79
C GLU A 431 -13.05 -6.57 16.53
N GLN A 432 -12.01 -6.88 15.74
CA GLN A 432 -11.03 -5.87 15.30
C GLN A 432 -11.69 -4.84 14.40
N ASP A 433 -12.47 -5.31 13.43
CA ASP A 433 -13.18 -4.43 12.49
C ASP A 433 -14.17 -3.53 13.22
N ALA A 434 -14.92 -4.06 14.19
CA ALA A 434 -15.85 -3.29 15.00
C ALA A 434 -15.14 -2.18 15.78
N LYS A 435 -14.00 -2.48 16.43
CA LYS A 435 -13.20 -1.47 17.14
C LYS A 435 -12.71 -0.36 16.20
N PHE A 436 -12.25 -0.72 15.01
CA PHE A 436 -11.78 0.27 14.03
C PHE A 436 -12.94 1.07 13.41
N LEU A 437 -14.11 0.45 13.21
CA LEU A 437 -15.33 1.09 12.70
C LEU A 437 -15.90 2.17 13.63
N GLU A 438 -15.55 2.15 14.92
CA GLU A 438 -15.92 3.19 15.88
C GLU A 438 -15.07 4.48 15.76
N LEU A 439 -13.96 4.43 15.02
CA LEU A 439 -13.05 5.57 14.83
C LEU A 439 -13.42 6.42 13.61
N ASP A 440 -12.91 7.65 13.58
CA ASP A 440 -13.12 8.57 12.46
C ASP A 440 -12.13 8.31 11.32
N TYR A 441 -12.63 7.77 10.21
CA TYR A 441 -11.84 7.46 9.01
C TYR A 441 -12.73 7.41 7.75
N PRO A 442 -12.15 7.51 6.54
CA PRO A 442 -12.94 7.57 5.31
C PRO A 442 -13.63 6.24 5.00
N THR A 443 -14.82 6.32 4.40
CA THR A 443 -15.49 5.15 3.83
C THR A 443 -14.71 4.60 2.63
N ALA A 444 -14.92 3.33 2.29
CA ALA A 444 -14.30 2.72 1.12
C ALA A 444 -14.63 3.49 -0.17
N GLU A 445 -15.87 3.98 -0.32
CA GLU A 445 -16.27 4.79 -1.48
C GLU A 445 -15.58 6.16 -1.52
N PHE A 446 -15.43 6.83 -0.36
CA PHE A 446 -14.66 8.06 -0.29
C PHE A 446 -13.22 7.81 -0.72
N TRP A 447 -12.58 6.80 -0.14
CA TRP A 447 -11.16 6.55 -0.38
C TRP A 447 -10.88 6.09 -1.82
N LYS A 448 -11.76 5.27 -2.39
CA LYS A 448 -11.69 4.88 -3.80
C LYS A 448 -11.73 6.07 -4.75
N THR A 449 -12.45 7.13 -4.37
CA THR A 449 -12.70 8.30 -5.23
C THR A 449 -11.70 9.43 -5.00
N PHE A 450 -11.16 9.55 -3.78
CA PHE A 450 -10.40 10.72 -3.34
C PHE A 450 -9.05 10.39 -2.68
N ALA A 451 -8.51 9.18 -2.90
CA ALA A 451 -7.20 8.78 -2.38
C ALA A 451 -6.05 9.69 -2.85
N TYR A 452 -4.92 9.60 -2.13
CA TYR A 452 -3.71 10.39 -2.39
C TYR A 452 -3.20 10.35 -3.83
N VAL A 453 -3.35 9.21 -4.51
CA VAL A 453 -2.88 9.01 -5.88
C VAL A 453 -3.48 10.02 -6.86
N HIS A 454 -4.70 10.49 -6.60
CA HIS A 454 -5.41 11.45 -7.45
C HIS A 454 -4.87 12.88 -7.40
N ALA A 455 -3.91 13.17 -6.52
CA ALA A 455 -3.17 14.43 -6.60
C ALA A 455 -2.12 14.43 -7.73
N VAL A 456 -1.70 13.25 -8.20
CA VAL A 456 -0.50 13.05 -9.04
C VAL A 456 -0.62 11.92 -10.07
N ASP A 457 -1.85 11.52 -10.43
CA ASP A 457 -2.12 10.44 -11.38
C ASP A 457 -2.20 10.90 -12.85
N ASN A 458 -2.07 12.21 -13.09
CA ASN A 458 -2.20 12.83 -14.41
C ASN A 458 -3.59 12.63 -15.06
N ASP A 459 -4.64 12.46 -14.25
CA ASP A 459 -6.02 12.44 -14.73
C ASP A 459 -6.76 13.71 -14.26
N PRO A 460 -7.17 14.61 -15.18
CA PRO A 460 -7.83 15.86 -14.82
C PRO A 460 -9.25 15.68 -14.27
N TYR A 461 -9.79 14.46 -14.27
CA TYR A 461 -11.13 14.15 -13.77
C TYR A 461 -11.15 13.56 -12.37
N THR A 462 -9.98 13.31 -11.78
CA THR A 462 -9.83 12.79 -10.42
C THR A 462 -9.20 13.84 -9.53
N CYS A 463 -9.53 13.80 -8.24
CA CYS A 463 -8.96 14.72 -7.26
C CYS A 463 -8.71 14.01 -5.94
N TRP A 464 -7.58 14.31 -5.30
CA TRP A 464 -7.40 14.03 -3.88
C TRP A 464 -8.22 15.02 -3.06
N HIS A 465 -8.95 14.53 -2.05
CA HIS A 465 -9.65 15.36 -1.08
C HIS A 465 -9.13 15.07 0.32
N SER A 466 -8.87 16.12 1.10
CA SER A 466 -8.63 15.96 2.52
C SER A 466 -9.92 15.47 3.19
N PHE A 467 -9.83 14.35 3.91
CA PHE A 467 -10.97 13.81 4.66
C PHE A 467 -11.34 14.73 5.82
N LYS A 468 -10.32 15.17 6.56
CA LYS A 468 -10.41 16.15 7.64
C LYS A 468 -10.20 17.57 7.09
N VAL A 469 -10.80 18.55 7.77
CA VAL A 469 -10.60 19.97 7.44
C VAL A 469 -9.17 20.36 7.85
N PRO A 470 -8.33 20.85 6.93
CA PRO A 470 -6.94 21.19 7.25
C PRO A 470 -6.83 22.31 8.28
N GLN A 471 -5.83 22.19 9.15
CA GLN A 471 -5.51 23.14 10.21
C GLN A 471 -4.25 23.94 9.86
N ALA A 472 -4.01 25.03 10.57
CA ALA A 472 -2.75 25.77 10.49
C ALA A 472 -1.56 24.83 10.77
N GLY A 473 -0.53 24.89 9.92
CA GLY A 473 0.64 24.01 9.93
C GLY A 473 0.48 22.73 9.10
N ASP A 474 -0.72 22.39 8.63
CA ASP A 474 -0.86 21.30 7.66
C ASP A 474 -0.20 21.66 6.32
N SER A 475 0.29 20.64 5.62
CA SER A 475 1.01 20.85 4.37
C SER A 475 0.79 19.75 3.35
N PHE A 476 1.02 20.08 2.09
CA PHE A 476 1.04 19.16 0.95
C PHE A 476 2.09 19.60 -0.07
N GLY A 477 2.63 18.69 -0.86
CA GLY A 477 3.81 18.99 -1.66
C GLY A 477 4.27 17.85 -2.56
N LEU A 478 5.42 18.08 -3.19
CA LEU A 478 6.12 17.11 -4.02
C LEU A 478 7.56 16.93 -3.54
N ARG A 479 8.01 15.68 -3.49
CA ARG A 479 9.42 15.30 -3.47
C ARG A 479 9.81 14.77 -4.83
N PHE A 480 10.93 15.24 -5.37
CA PHE A 480 11.43 14.83 -6.67
C PHE A 480 12.43 13.69 -6.52
N VAL A 481 12.33 12.71 -7.43
CA VAL A 481 13.30 11.61 -7.55
C VAL A 481 14.67 12.17 -7.98
N LYS A 482 14.66 13.14 -8.90
CA LYS A 482 15.85 13.92 -9.25
C LYS A 482 15.74 15.34 -8.71
N PRO A 483 16.83 15.94 -8.20
CA PRO A 483 16.87 17.37 -7.99
C PRO A 483 16.47 18.10 -9.28
N THR A 484 15.54 19.03 -9.15
CA THR A 484 14.94 19.73 -10.29
C THR A 484 15.02 21.23 -10.11
N ALA A 485 15.39 21.94 -11.16
CA ALA A 485 15.26 23.40 -11.22
C ALA A 485 13.78 23.74 -11.44
N LEU A 486 13.16 24.43 -10.49
CA LEU A 486 11.74 24.76 -10.53
C LEU A 486 11.54 26.25 -10.78
N ASN A 487 10.84 26.55 -11.86
CA ASN A 487 10.40 27.92 -12.18
C ASN A 487 8.89 28.12 -11.98
N ARG A 488 8.13 27.04 -11.79
CA ARG A 488 6.66 27.09 -11.68
C ARG A 488 6.11 25.83 -11.03
N LEU A 489 5.22 26.00 -10.05
CA LEU A 489 4.40 24.95 -9.46
C LEU A 489 2.94 25.23 -9.83
N THR A 490 2.31 24.32 -10.56
CA THR A 490 0.89 24.42 -10.90
C THR A 490 0.10 23.46 -10.02
N ILE A 491 -0.86 23.99 -9.27
CA ILE A 491 -1.83 23.21 -8.49
C ILE A 491 -3.19 23.38 -9.16
N THR A 492 -3.80 22.26 -9.53
CA THR A 492 -5.11 22.22 -10.20
C THR A 492 -6.17 21.77 -9.20
N SER A 493 -7.33 22.40 -9.22
CA SER A 493 -8.50 22.04 -8.40
C SER A 493 -9.77 22.27 -9.22
N SER A 494 -10.84 21.52 -8.96
CA SER A 494 -12.13 21.77 -9.63
C SER A 494 -12.84 23.00 -9.03
N LYS A 495 -12.41 23.41 -7.83
CA LYS A 495 -12.88 24.62 -7.14
C LYS A 495 -11.84 25.73 -7.22
N ALA A 496 -12.30 26.98 -7.17
CA ALA A 496 -11.41 28.12 -7.10
C ALA A 496 -10.59 28.09 -5.80
N LEU A 497 -9.26 28.13 -5.93
CA LEU A 497 -8.31 28.19 -4.81
C LEU A 497 -8.08 29.63 -4.30
N THR A 498 -8.91 30.60 -4.72
CA THR A 498 -8.78 32.01 -4.31
C THR A 498 -8.89 32.21 -2.80
N SER A 499 -9.55 31.29 -2.09
CA SER A 499 -9.62 31.31 -0.63
C SER A 499 -8.29 31.05 0.06
N LEU A 500 -7.27 30.54 -0.65
CA LEU A 500 -5.93 30.30 -0.11
C LEU A 500 -5.00 31.52 -0.26
N GLU A 501 -5.48 32.64 -0.81
CA GLU A 501 -4.65 33.84 -1.01
C GLU A 501 -4.22 34.43 0.33
N GLY A 502 -2.91 34.60 0.51
CA GLY A 502 -2.34 35.14 1.76
C GLY A 502 -2.50 34.22 2.97
N GLN A 503 -2.86 32.94 2.76
CA GLN A 503 -3.08 31.94 3.79
C GLN A 503 -2.14 30.74 3.66
N ILE A 504 -1.15 30.83 2.78
CA ILE A 504 -0.21 29.75 2.49
C ILE A 504 1.23 30.26 2.40
N THR A 505 2.14 29.39 2.81
CA THR A 505 3.58 29.55 2.64
C THR A 505 4.12 28.38 1.82
N VAL A 506 4.73 28.63 0.65
CA VAL A 506 5.51 27.63 -0.08
C VAL A 506 6.93 27.60 0.46
N LEU A 507 7.36 26.39 0.76
CA LEU A 507 8.64 26.05 1.34
C LEU A 507 9.34 25.06 0.40
N ALA A 508 10.65 25.22 0.20
CA ALA A 508 11.46 24.19 -0.48
C ALA A 508 12.61 23.71 0.39
N SER A 509 13.09 22.49 0.09
CA SER A 509 14.16 21.85 0.85
C SER A 509 15.10 21.02 -0.03
N ASP A 510 16.26 20.70 0.55
CA ASP A 510 17.21 19.74 0.04
C ASP A 510 16.66 18.30 0.15
N HIS A 511 17.47 17.30 -0.24
CA HIS A 511 17.07 15.89 -0.18
C HIS A 511 16.80 15.40 1.24
N ARG A 512 17.31 16.08 2.28
CA ARG A 512 17.13 15.69 3.68
C ARG A 512 15.85 16.22 4.28
N GLY A 513 15.29 17.32 3.75
CA GLY A 513 14.04 17.87 4.27
C GLY A 513 14.18 18.52 5.66
N ILE A 514 15.42 18.80 6.10
CA ILE A 514 15.70 19.31 7.47
C ILE A 514 15.53 20.84 7.51
N HIS A 515 15.93 21.52 6.44
CA HIS A 515 15.87 22.97 6.35
C HIS A 515 14.92 23.40 5.24
N TRP A 516 13.93 24.20 5.61
CA TRP A 516 12.90 24.71 4.70
C TRP A 516 13.08 26.20 4.48
N PHE A 517 13.09 26.61 3.22
CA PHE A 517 13.28 28.01 2.83
C PHE A 517 12.00 28.55 2.18
N PRO A 518 11.50 29.73 2.60
CA PRO A 518 10.32 30.33 2.01
C PRO A 518 10.58 30.81 0.57
N PHE A 519 9.58 30.63 -0.30
CA PHE A 519 9.55 31.14 -1.67
C PHE A 519 8.62 32.35 -1.80
N ALA A 520 8.86 33.22 -2.78
CA ALA A 520 7.98 34.36 -3.07
C ALA A 520 6.75 33.91 -3.86
N HIS A 521 5.55 34.40 -3.51
CA HIS A 521 4.27 34.03 -4.12
C HIS A 521 3.61 35.22 -4.82
N THR A 522 3.08 34.99 -6.03
CA THR A 522 1.95 35.74 -6.61
C THR A 522 0.86 34.74 -7.01
N MET A 523 -0.42 35.13 -7.05
CA MET A 523 -1.54 34.17 -6.99
C MET A 523 -1.95 33.50 -8.32
N THR A 524 -1.22 33.74 -9.39
CA THR A 524 -0.88 32.66 -10.35
C THR A 524 0.45 32.14 -9.83
N LEU A 525 0.55 30.89 -9.37
CA LEU A 525 1.79 30.31 -8.80
C LEU A 525 2.87 30.12 -9.89
N ASP A 526 3.16 31.18 -10.63
CA ASP A 526 4.38 31.42 -11.36
C ASP A 526 5.43 31.74 -10.28
N ILE A 527 6.06 30.69 -9.76
CA ILE A 527 7.17 30.80 -8.81
C ILE A 527 8.40 31.25 -9.61
N SER A 528 8.38 32.48 -10.11
CA SER A 528 9.58 33.09 -10.69
C SER A 528 10.59 33.19 -9.55
N CYS A 529 11.55 32.27 -9.59
CA CYS A 529 12.52 32.00 -8.55
C CYS A 529 13.18 33.31 -8.11
N PRO A 530 13.07 33.76 -6.84
CA PRO A 530 13.95 34.82 -6.38
C PRO A 530 15.35 34.24 -6.48
N SER A 531 16.22 34.95 -7.21
CA SER A 531 17.66 34.71 -7.27
C SER A 531 18.29 35.01 -5.91
N THR A 532 17.86 34.31 -4.86
CA THR A 532 18.34 34.42 -3.49
C THR A 532 19.30 33.26 -3.23
N ALA A 533 20.52 33.65 -2.87
CA ALA A 533 21.74 32.87 -2.79
C ALA A 533 21.78 31.75 -1.71
N LEU A 534 20.66 31.06 -1.45
CA LEU A 534 20.52 30.15 -0.30
C LEU A 534 20.30 28.67 -0.65
N LEU A 535 19.93 28.33 -1.89
CA LEU A 535 19.89 26.93 -2.34
C LEU A 535 21.15 26.64 -3.18
N PRO A 536 21.97 25.64 -2.80
CA PRO A 536 23.10 25.22 -3.64
C PRO A 536 22.59 24.89 -5.04
N GLU A 537 23.16 25.55 -6.06
CA GLU A 537 22.92 25.28 -7.49
C GLU A 537 21.52 25.59 -8.06
N GLY A 538 20.58 26.13 -7.28
CA GLY A 538 19.24 26.48 -7.77
C GLY A 538 18.34 25.29 -8.12
N VAL A 539 18.72 24.09 -7.68
CA VAL A 539 17.91 22.87 -7.76
C VAL A 539 17.28 22.54 -6.41
N LEU A 540 16.10 21.95 -6.45
CA LEU A 540 15.35 21.57 -5.25
C LEU A 540 14.92 20.11 -5.32
N HIS A 541 14.91 19.46 -4.16
CA HIS A 541 14.49 18.06 -4.03
C HIS A 541 13.06 17.97 -3.53
N GLN A 542 12.59 18.97 -2.80
CA GLN A 542 11.27 18.97 -2.18
C GLN A 542 10.68 20.36 -2.20
N ILE A 543 9.37 20.43 -2.42
CA ILE A 543 8.56 21.64 -2.31
C ILE A 543 7.25 21.29 -1.61
N LYS A 544 6.82 22.13 -0.67
CA LYS A 544 5.53 21.98 0.00
C LYS A 544 4.83 23.33 0.15
N VAL A 545 3.51 23.29 0.13
CA VAL A 545 2.61 24.36 0.53
C VAL A 545 2.20 24.07 1.97
N GLU A 546 2.47 24.99 2.88
CA GLU A 546 2.04 24.94 4.28
C GLU A 546 0.92 25.96 4.50
N LEU A 547 -0.09 25.58 5.27
CA LEU A 547 -1.24 26.42 5.59
C LEU A 547 -0.92 27.30 6.80
N ASP A 548 -1.11 28.61 6.66
CA ASP A 548 -0.86 29.57 7.74
C ASP A 548 -2.07 29.71 8.68
N VAL A 549 -3.25 29.26 8.25
CA VAL A 549 -4.52 29.35 8.98
C VAL A 549 -5.34 28.08 8.84
N ASP A 550 -6.30 27.89 9.75
CA ASP A 550 -7.30 26.83 9.64
C ASP A 550 -8.23 27.10 8.46
N LEU A 551 -8.54 26.06 7.68
CA LEU A 551 -9.52 26.17 6.61
C LEU A 551 -10.94 25.94 7.14
N GLU A 552 -11.94 26.49 6.47
CA GLU A 552 -13.35 26.23 6.80
C GLU A 552 -13.89 24.94 6.16
N LYS A 553 -13.17 24.41 5.15
CA LYS A 553 -13.61 23.29 4.31
C LYS A 553 -12.44 22.37 3.99
N SER A 554 -12.77 21.15 3.55
CA SER A 554 -11.77 20.24 3.02
C SER A 554 -11.06 20.82 1.79
N LEU A 555 -9.78 20.44 1.68
CA LEU A 555 -8.92 20.80 0.56
C LEU A 555 -9.09 19.77 -0.57
N GLU A 556 -9.04 20.25 -1.80
CA GLU A 556 -9.18 19.44 -3.02
C GLU A 556 -8.06 19.77 -4.00
N ILE A 557 -7.35 18.74 -4.47
CA ILE A 557 -6.27 18.86 -5.46
C ILE A 557 -6.49 17.82 -6.56
N CYS A 558 -6.70 18.28 -7.77
CA CYS A 558 -6.90 17.45 -8.97
C CYS A 558 -5.63 17.28 -9.80
N GLY A 559 -4.52 17.87 -9.37
CA GLY A 559 -3.23 17.72 -10.02
C GLY A 559 -2.19 18.65 -9.44
N MET A 560 -0.97 18.16 -9.29
CA MET A 560 0.21 18.96 -8.97
C MET A 560 1.25 18.76 -10.04
N ASP A 561 1.71 19.85 -10.65
CA ASP A 561 2.76 19.82 -11.66
C ASP A 561 3.89 20.79 -11.33
N ALA A 562 5.11 20.30 -11.45
CA ALA A 562 6.31 21.05 -11.16
C ALA A 562 7.14 21.15 -12.45
N GLY A 563 6.97 22.24 -13.21
CA GLY A 563 7.70 22.45 -14.46
C GLY A 563 7.44 21.41 -15.57
N GLY A 564 6.21 20.90 -15.70
CA GLY A 564 5.85 19.86 -16.69
C GLY A 564 6.37 18.47 -16.33
N MET A 565 6.68 18.23 -15.06
CA MET A 565 7.18 16.94 -14.59
C MET A 565 6.09 15.94 -14.23
N VAL A 566 4.84 16.33 -14.05
CA VAL A 566 3.76 15.39 -13.70
C VAL A 566 2.77 15.24 -14.86
N LEU A 567 2.56 16.34 -15.59
CA LEU A 567 1.68 16.41 -16.77
C LEU A 567 2.26 15.72 -18.00
#